data_AF-A0A952RRG4-F1
#
_entry.id   AF-A0A952RRG4-F1
#
_cell.length_a   1.000
_cell.length_b   1.000
_cell.length_c   1.000
_cell.angle_alpha   90.00
_cell.angle_beta   90.00
_cell.angle_gamma   90.00
#
_symmetry.space_group_name_H-M   'P 1'
#
loop_
_entity.id
_entity.type
_entity.pdbx_description
1 polymer ?
#
loop_
_entity_poly.entity_id
_entity_poly.type
_entity_poly.pdbx_seq_one_letter_code
_entity_poly.pdbx_strand_id
1 'polypeptide(L)'
;MRSAMLSLAVLATLSLAAFAPACGAPTDEDEALDEGSGEEAYTTEGTCDGLPRLKTLKTPPGICVGLVTQGFTYSRGIAELPSGDFVLAEMGGWAQDRGAVWLLRRLPNKTFSKTRIAKLIDKPSGVTVGPDGLPYIGTPTGVFRFDPYEATVDPVPRTGPFRTTGDYKQPRFKVVIKDLPKGDPYRHPLKKMVFDKRDPWKLYVNIGSASDNCETGSGSSRRYALPCVEAEGNNALGTIRAYDLNNAEHVATGFTVVARGLRNSMALAVHPTSGALLQGENSRDSIEKADASYRDTEADFPHEELNVIVPGAHYGWPYCFDNNAVSPEYRGRVDCSRYTAPALLLPGHAAPLGMTYYDGSLLPSAYKGQLIVTYHGYRDNGHRLVMVPVDANGIPGGGEPLDIIRGWEKSADGREPLGAPVDVLAAKDGSLYITEDKNGNVLRLSFNAAEGNGLPMRAIPIVRPGADPAVEARCRELSRKNDAMSVMQKEVLDKNCTSCHGVGPGYPGNLRLDKCDAVGNWKRLTEARGARPALVQGGDMSSELVLRIQGEGYPQMPAGGIDPESFHALEEWIRAGAPKP
;
A
#
# COMPACT_ATOMS: atom_id res chain seq x y z
N MET A 1 80.35 18.40 -36.26
CA MET A 1 81.08 17.25 -36.84
C MET A 1 80.05 16.27 -37.38
N ARG A 2 80.13 15.97 -38.70
CA ARG A 2 79.65 14.78 -39.47
C ARG A 2 78.22 14.26 -39.20
N SER A 3 77.30 14.43 -40.15
CA SER A 3 76.85 13.41 -41.14
C SER A 3 75.76 12.48 -40.56
N ALA A 4 74.78 11.90 -41.25
CA ALA A 4 74.08 12.06 -42.53
C ALA A 4 73.03 10.91 -42.55
N MET A 5 71.97 11.05 -43.38
CA MET A 5 71.10 9.99 -43.95
C MET A 5 70.13 9.24 -43.02
N LEU A 6 68.81 9.35 -43.25
CA LEU A 6 67.94 8.61 -44.20
C LEU A 6 67.69 7.13 -43.83
N SER A 7 66.44 6.78 -43.47
CA SER A 7 65.57 5.87 -44.26
C SER A 7 64.31 5.41 -43.50
N LEU A 8 63.21 5.32 -44.24
CA LEU A 8 61.91 4.71 -43.92
C LEU A 8 62.01 3.19 -43.63
N ALA A 9 61.17 2.67 -42.72
CA ALA A 9 60.47 1.39 -42.89
C ALA A 9 59.32 1.19 -41.87
N VAL A 10 58.13 1.26 -42.45
CA VAL A 10 56.78 0.72 -42.17
C VAL A 10 56.64 -0.62 -41.37
N LEU A 11 55.52 -0.69 -40.63
CA LEU A 11 54.70 -1.84 -40.16
C LEU A 11 55.14 -2.71 -38.95
N ALA A 12 54.34 -2.65 -37.86
CA ALA A 12 53.38 -3.70 -37.44
C ALA A 12 53.21 -3.81 -35.91
N THR A 13 51.94 -3.67 -35.48
CA THR A 13 51.23 -4.33 -34.37
C THR A 13 52.01 -4.96 -33.20
N LEU A 14 51.73 -4.50 -31.97
CA LEU A 14 51.18 -5.29 -30.85
C LEU A 14 51.12 -4.39 -29.60
N SER A 15 49.91 -4.02 -29.15
CA SER A 15 49.70 -3.43 -27.83
C SER A 15 49.48 -4.54 -26.81
N LEU A 16 50.51 -4.82 -26.00
CA LEU A 16 50.39 -5.61 -24.78
C LEU A 16 50.35 -4.70 -23.56
N ALA A 17 49.46 -5.08 -22.65
CA ALA A 17 49.08 -4.40 -21.43
C ALA A 17 50.23 -4.22 -20.41
N ALA A 18 50.12 -3.16 -19.62
CA ALA A 18 50.72 -3.06 -18.30
C ALA A 18 49.63 -2.71 -17.28
N PHE A 19 49.30 -3.67 -16.41
CA PHE A 19 48.67 -3.50 -15.09
C PHE A 19 49.65 -2.69 -14.18
N ALA A 20 49.26 -1.82 -13.25
CA ALA A 20 48.37 -1.95 -12.07
C ALA A 20 48.31 -0.56 -11.34
N PRO A 21 47.69 -0.35 -10.15
CA PRO A 21 46.46 -0.88 -9.56
C PRO A 21 45.52 0.21 -8.94
N ALA A 22 44.25 -0.19 -8.76
CA ALA A 22 43.33 0.04 -7.64
C ALA A 22 43.22 1.42 -6.92
N CYS A 23 42.06 2.07 -7.11
CA CYS A 23 41.20 2.55 -6.03
C CYS A 23 39.76 2.63 -6.57
N GLY A 24 38.95 1.60 -6.30
CA GLY A 24 37.53 1.58 -6.63
C GLY A 24 36.72 2.11 -5.45
N ALA A 25 36.03 3.23 -5.66
CA ALA A 25 34.86 3.63 -4.88
C ALA A 25 33.61 3.04 -5.57
N PRO A 26 32.61 2.55 -4.81
CA PRO A 26 31.39 1.99 -5.40
C PRO A 26 30.54 3.13 -5.98
N THR A 27 30.18 3.02 -7.25
CA THR A 27 29.26 3.92 -7.93
C THR A 27 27.84 3.64 -7.46
N ASP A 28 27.15 4.70 -7.04
CA ASP A 28 25.72 4.75 -6.84
C ASP A 28 25.01 4.28 -8.13
N GLU A 29 24.28 3.17 -8.06
CA GLU A 29 23.33 2.77 -9.08
C GLU A 29 22.08 3.63 -8.89
N ASP A 30 22.12 4.83 -9.49
CA ASP A 30 20.92 5.52 -9.94
C ASP A 30 20.25 4.64 -11.01
N GLU A 31 19.26 3.85 -10.61
CA GLU A 31 18.31 3.27 -11.57
C GLU A 31 17.51 4.42 -12.20
N ALA A 32 18.06 4.94 -13.29
CA ALA A 32 17.34 5.77 -14.23
C ALA A 32 16.20 4.93 -14.81
N LEU A 33 14.97 5.19 -14.35
CA LEU A 33 13.76 4.72 -15.00
C LEU A 33 13.76 5.29 -16.43
N ASP A 34 13.96 4.38 -17.38
CA ASP A 34 13.92 4.62 -18.82
C ASP A 34 12.59 5.29 -19.21
N GLU A 35 12.67 6.41 -19.94
CA GLU A 35 11.52 7.06 -20.57
C GLU A 35 11.08 6.19 -21.77
N GLY A 36 10.42 5.07 -21.46
CA GLY A 36 9.88 4.13 -22.43
C GLY A 36 8.73 4.72 -23.24
N SER A 37 8.97 4.92 -24.52
CA SER A 37 8.04 5.33 -25.56
C SER A 37 6.86 4.35 -25.77
N GLY A 38 5.63 4.82 -25.56
CA GLY A 38 4.52 4.73 -26.54
C GLY A 38 4.06 3.37 -27.11
N GLU A 39 4.31 2.22 -26.50
CA GLU A 39 3.48 1.03 -26.78
C GLU A 39 2.13 1.17 -26.05
N GLU A 40 1.01 0.88 -26.72
CA GLU A 40 -0.31 0.87 -26.08
C GLU A 40 -0.33 -0.20 -24.97
N ALA A 41 -0.07 0.22 -23.73
CA ALA A 41 0.07 -0.67 -22.57
C ALA A 41 -1.19 -1.52 -22.30
N TYR A 42 -2.36 -1.07 -22.78
CA TYR A 42 -3.61 -1.82 -22.68
C TYR A 42 -4.24 -2.09 -24.03
N THR A 43 -4.51 -3.37 -24.27
CA THR A 43 -5.39 -3.79 -25.36
C THR A 43 -6.85 -3.63 -24.92
N THR A 44 -7.67 -3.09 -25.82
CA THR A 44 -9.10 -2.88 -25.57
C THR A 44 -9.97 -3.70 -26.51
N GLU A 45 -11.08 -4.22 -26.00
CA GLU A 45 -12.04 -5.00 -26.79
C GLU A 45 -13.45 -4.82 -26.23
N GLY A 46 -14.37 -4.31 -27.06
CA GLY A 46 -15.75 -4.02 -26.64
C GLY A 46 -15.86 -2.81 -25.70
N THR A 47 -16.92 -2.77 -24.90
CA THR A 47 -17.18 -1.64 -23.99
C THR A 47 -17.46 -2.08 -22.56
N CYS A 48 -17.11 -1.23 -21.60
CA CYS A 48 -17.41 -1.34 -20.18
C CYS A 48 -18.05 -0.03 -19.74
N ASP A 49 -19.36 -0.05 -19.47
CA ASP A 49 -20.18 1.16 -19.25
C ASP A 49 -19.96 2.27 -20.30
N GLY A 50 -19.90 1.89 -21.58
CA GLY A 50 -19.70 2.82 -22.70
C GLY A 50 -18.27 3.31 -22.90
N LEU A 51 -17.31 2.88 -22.08
CA LEU A 51 -15.88 3.14 -22.25
C LEU A 51 -15.17 1.96 -22.92
N PRO A 52 -14.03 2.14 -23.60
CA PRO A 52 -13.22 1.03 -24.10
C PRO A 52 -12.88 0.05 -22.97
N ARG A 53 -13.27 -1.22 -23.11
CA ARG A 53 -13.05 -2.24 -22.07
C ARG A 53 -11.64 -2.78 -22.15
N LEU A 54 -10.93 -2.79 -21.02
CA LEU A 54 -9.59 -3.36 -20.93
C LEU A 54 -9.67 -4.90 -20.93
N LYS A 55 -8.92 -5.53 -21.83
CA LYS A 55 -8.84 -7.00 -21.93
C LYS A 55 -7.71 -7.59 -21.08
N THR A 56 -6.67 -6.81 -20.84
CA THR A 56 -5.45 -7.24 -20.13
C THR A 56 -5.72 -7.59 -18.66
N LEU A 57 -6.75 -6.98 -18.06
CA LEU A 57 -7.02 -7.11 -16.62
C LEU A 57 -7.95 -8.27 -16.29
N LYS A 58 -7.63 -8.97 -15.20
CA LYS A 58 -8.45 -10.02 -14.61
C LYS A 58 -9.36 -9.43 -13.55
N THR A 59 -10.66 -9.70 -13.66
CA THR A 59 -11.70 -9.21 -12.76
C THR A 59 -12.74 -10.31 -12.49
N PRO A 60 -13.54 -10.20 -11.41
CA PRO A 60 -14.69 -11.06 -11.19
C PRO A 60 -15.65 -11.14 -12.39
N PRO A 61 -16.33 -12.28 -12.61
CA PRO A 61 -17.39 -12.37 -13.62
C PRO A 61 -18.44 -11.28 -13.43
N GLY A 62 -18.79 -10.55 -14.49
CA GLY A 62 -19.74 -9.43 -14.43
C GLY A 62 -19.12 -8.09 -14.06
N ILE A 63 -17.89 -8.05 -13.54
CA ILE A 63 -17.12 -6.83 -13.40
C ILE A 63 -16.32 -6.58 -14.68
N CYS A 64 -16.22 -5.32 -15.08
CA CYS A 64 -15.35 -4.88 -16.17
C CYS A 64 -14.60 -3.61 -15.79
N VAL A 65 -13.51 -3.33 -16.51
CA VAL A 65 -12.73 -2.09 -16.37
C VAL A 65 -12.74 -1.35 -17.69
N GLY A 66 -13.19 -0.09 -17.66
CA GLY A 66 -13.18 0.83 -18.79
C GLY A 66 -12.04 1.83 -18.69
N LEU A 67 -11.41 2.15 -19.82
CA LEU A 67 -10.42 3.23 -19.92
C LEU A 67 -11.14 4.58 -19.97
N VAL A 68 -11.00 5.39 -18.91
CA VAL A 68 -11.61 6.73 -18.83
C VAL A 68 -10.81 7.72 -19.68
N THR A 69 -9.52 7.80 -19.42
CA THR A 69 -8.57 8.63 -20.17
C THR A 69 -7.14 8.19 -19.88
N GLN A 70 -6.21 8.63 -20.74
CA GLN A 70 -4.80 8.24 -20.73
C GLN A 70 -3.88 9.43 -20.99
N GLY A 71 -2.56 9.23 -20.90
CA GLY A 71 -1.54 10.21 -21.26
C GLY A 71 -1.29 11.25 -20.17
N PHE A 72 -1.32 10.83 -18.90
CA PHE A 72 -0.71 11.56 -17.79
C PHE A 72 0.73 11.08 -17.55
N THR A 73 1.57 11.90 -16.96
CA THR A 73 2.88 11.51 -16.44
C THR A 73 2.78 11.39 -14.93
N TYR A 74 2.72 10.16 -14.42
CA TYR A 74 2.45 9.82 -13.03
C TYR A 74 1.10 10.34 -12.49
N SER A 75 -0.01 9.68 -12.85
CA SER A 75 -1.34 10.00 -12.34
C SER A 75 -1.48 9.63 -10.85
N ARG A 76 -1.83 10.58 -9.97
CA ARG A 76 -1.85 10.38 -8.51
C ARG A 76 -3.25 10.47 -7.94
N GLY A 77 -3.53 11.40 -7.03
CA GLY A 77 -4.82 11.50 -6.37
C GLY A 77 -5.93 11.92 -7.32
N ILE A 78 -7.13 11.38 -7.10
CA ILE A 78 -8.36 11.75 -7.81
C ILE A 78 -9.50 11.98 -6.81
N ALA A 79 -10.33 12.98 -7.05
CA ALA A 79 -11.52 13.22 -6.25
C ALA A 79 -12.71 13.68 -7.10
N GLU A 80 -13.91 13.23 -6.76
CA GLU A 80 -15.17 13.67 -7.39
C GLU A 80 -15.74 14.89 -6.65
N LEU A 81 -16.00 15.96 -7.41
CA LEU A 81 -16.57 17.20 -6.92
C LEU A 81 -18.10 17.09 -6.73
N PRO A 82 -18.74 18.02 -5.98
CA PRO A 82 -20.20 18.12 -5.88
C PRO A 82 -20.92 18.11 -7.24
N SER A 83 -20.33 18.74 -8.25
CA SER A 83 -20.81 18.81 -9.63
C SER A 83 -20.82 17.47 -10.39
N GLY A 84 -20.08 16.45 -9.91
CA GLY A 84 -19.83 15.19 -10.62
C GLY A 84 -18.63 15.23 -11.57
N ASP A 85 -17.93 16.38 -11.68
CA ASP A 85 -16.62 16.43 -12.33
C ASP A 85 -15.55 15.86 -11.38
N PHE A 86 -14.40 15.47 -11.94
CA PHE A 86 -13.27 14.93 -11.18
C PHE A 86 -12.06 15.85 -11.29
N VAL A 87 -11.34 15.99 -10.19
CA VAL A 87 -10.03 16.64 -10.14
C VAL A 87 -8.96 15.57 -9.98
N LEU A 88 -7.91 15.65 -10.81
CA LEU A 88 -6.79 14.72 -10.78
C LEU A 88 -5.46 15.46 -10.63
N ALA A 89 -4.60 14.95 -9.75
CA ALA A 89 -3.20 15.37 -9.63
C ALA A 89 -2.32 14.54 -10.57
N GLU A 90 -1.54 15.22 -11.42
CA GLU A 90 -0.47 14.63 -12.21
C GLU A 90 0.87 15.06 -11.61
N MET A 91 1.67 14.12 -11.12
CA MET A 91 2.93 14.46 -10.44
C MET A 91 3.97 15.01 -11.41
N GLY A 92 4.00 14.52 -12.64
CA GLY A 92 4.95 14.94 -13.68
C GLY A 92 6.39 14.44 -13.49
N GLY A 93 6.64 13.65 -12.43
CA GLY A 93 7.95 13.07 -12.08
C GLY A 93 8.55 13.64 -10.79
N TRP A 94 9.76 13.17 -10.45
CA TRP A 94 10.46 13.52 -9.20
C TRP A 94 11.23 14.85 -9.25
N ALA A 95 11.39 15.46 -10.42
CA ALA A 95 11.92 16.82 -10.51
C ALA A 95 10.92 17.84 -9.93
N GLN A 96 11.43 18.99 -9.48
CA GLN A 96 10.57 20.07 -8.99
C GLN A 96 9.73 20.68 -10.11
N ASP A 97 8.54 21.18 -9.75
CA ASP A 97 7.65 21.96 -10.61
C ASP A 97 7.28 21.29 -11.95
N ARG A 98 7.17 19.96 -11.98
CA ARG A 98 6.77 19.20 -13.17
C ARG A 98 5.27 18.86 -13.22
N GLY A 99 4.59 18.96 -12.08
CA GLY A 99 3.22 18.49 -11.96
C GLY A 99 2.17 19.44 -12.51
N ALA A 100 0.95 18.91 -12.59
CA ALA A 100 -0.23 19.57 -13.11
C ALA A 100 -1.50 19.11 -12.38
N VAL A 101 -2.58 19.88 -12.60
CA VAL A 101 -3.93 19.51 -12.16
C VAL A 101 -4.86 19.47 -13.36
N TRP A 102 -5.70 18.45 -13.40
CA TRP A 102 -6.66 18.21 -14.47
C TRP A 102 -8.08 18.18 -13.94
N LEU A 103 -9.00 18.73 -14.74
CA LEU A 103 -10.43 18.58 -14.58
C LEU A 103 -10.93 17.56 -15.62
N LEU A 104 -11.59 16.51 -15.16
CA LEU A 104 -12.24 15.51 -15.99
C LEU A 104 -13.75 15.64 -15.84
N ARG A 105 -14.47 15.72 -16.95
CA ARG A 105 -15.93 15.80 -16.95
C ARG A 105 -16.51 14.66 -17.74
N ARG A 106 -17.41 13.91 -17.10
CA ARG A 106 -18.18 12.86 -17.77
C ARG A 106 -19.25 13.51 -18.66
N LEU A 107 -19.23 13.16 -19.94
CA LEU A 107 -20.15 13.67 -20.96
C LEU A 107 -21.40 12.77 -21.05
N PRO A 108 -22.51 13.24 -21.66
CA PRO A 108 -23.75 12.45 -21.78
C PRO A 108 -23.59 11.11 -22.53
N ASN A 109 -22.62 11.03 -23.44
CA ASN A 109 -22.25 9.79 -24.15
C ASN A 109 -21.31 8.89 -23.33
N LYS A 110 -21.15 9.15 -22.03
CA LYS A 110 -20.30 8.44 -21.06
C LYS A 110 -18.78 8.58 -21.27
N THR A 111 -18.32 9.26 -22.32
CA THR A 111 -16.90 9.60 -22.47
C THR A 111 -16.51 10.76 -21.57
N PHE A 112 -15.23 11.12 -21.53
CA PHE A 112 -14.73 12.16 -20.65
C PHE A 112 -14.00 13.25 -21.43
N SER A 113 -14.31 14.51 -21.14
CA SER A 113 -13.42 15.61 -21.52
C SER A 113 -12.32 15.76 -20.48
N LYS A 114 -11.10 16.07 -20.95
CA LYS A 114 -9.91 16.25 -20.12
C LYS A 114 -9.33 17.65 -20.34
N THR A 115 -9.23 18.45 -19.26
CA THR A 115 -8.73 19.83 -19.33
C THR A 115 -7.67 20.07 -18.27
N ARG A 116 -6.48 20.54 -18.67
CA ARG A 116 -5.43 20.94 -17.73
C ARG A 116 -5.73 22.32 -17.18
N ILE A 117 -5.95 22.42 -15.88
CA ILE A 117 -6.33 23.67 -15.21
C ILE A 117 -5.16 24.33 -14.47
N ALA A 118 -4.11 23.57 -14.15
CA ALA A 118 -2.88 24.11 -13.57
C ALA A 118 -1.65 23.31 -14.02
N LYS A 119 -0.46 23.92 -13.98
CA LYS A 119 0.84 23.28 -14.24
C LYS A 119 1.94 23.93 -13.38
N LEU A 120 3.14 23.37 -13.42
CA LEU A 120 4.31 23.87 -12.68
C LEU A 120 4.10 23.82 -11.16
N ILE A 121 3.54 22.70 -10.71
CA ILE A 121 3.30 22.39 -9.31
C ILE A 121 4.34 21.35 -8.88
N ASP A 122 4.99 21.58 -7.74
CA ASP A 122 5.93 20.60 -7.20
C ASP A 122 5.20 19.36 -6.67
N LYS A 123 5.39 18.22 -7.37
CA LYS A 123 4.92 16.86 -7.03
C LYS A 123 3.53 16.83 -6.38
N PRO A 124 2.49 17.37 -7.03
CA PRO A 124 1.13 17.23 -6.51
C PRO A 124 0.79 15.74 -6.39
N SER A 125 0.28 15.33 -5.23
CA SER A 125 -0.01 13.92 -4.96
C SER A 125 -1.45 13.69 -4.48
N GLY A 126 -1.74 13.90 -3.20
CA GLY A 126 -3.03 13.62 -2.62
C GLY A 126 -4.05 14.68 -3.02
N VAL A 127 -5.24 14.24 -3.40
CA VAL A 127 -6.39 15.10 -3.68
C VAL A 127 -7.56 14.63 -2.82
N THR A 128 -8.26 15.56 -2.19
CA THR A 128 -9.50 15.29 -1.47
C THR A 128 -10.46 16.46 -1.63
N VAL A 129 -11.75 16.26 -1.32
CA VAL A 129 -12.76 17.33 -1.31
C VAL A 129 -13.06 17.70 0.12
N GLY A 130 -12.94 18.99 0.44
CA GLY A 130 -13.25 19.52 1.75
C GLY A 130 -14.76 19.66 2.00
N PRO A 131 -15.15 20.00 3.23
CA PRO A 131 -16.56 20.17 3.62
C PRO A 131 -17.26 21.34 2.90
N ASP A 132 -16.49 22.24 2.31
CA ASP A 132 -16.95 23.34 1.46
C ASP A 132 -17.18 22.92 -0.01
N GLY A 133 -16.95 21.64 -0.34
CA GLY A 133 -17.14 21.09 -1.68
C GLY A 133 -16.02 21.43 -2.66
N LEU A 134 -14.91 22.05 -2.21
CA LEU A 134 -13.77 22.38 -3.07
C LEU A 134 -12.60 21.40 -2.92
N PRO A 135 -11.77 21.23 -3.96
CA PRO A 135 -10.61 20.36 -3.92
C PRO A 135 -9.48 20.94 -3.07
N TYR A 136 -8.83 20.05 -2.32
CA TYR A 136 -7.60 20.25 -1.56
C TYR A 136 -6.53 19.34 -2.16
N ILE A 137 -5.34 19.90 -2.42
CA ILE A 137 -4.23 19.20 -3.04
C ILE A 137 -2.97 19.31 -2.18
N GLY A 138 -2.28 18.18 -2.01
CA GLY A 138 -1.02 18.09 -1.30
C GLY A 138 0.18 18.25 -2.22
N THR A 139 1.15 19.03 -1.77
CA THR A 139 2.51 19.10 -2.33
C THR A 139 3.52 18.79 -1.22
N PRO A 140 4.82 18.62 -1.52
CA PRO A 140 5.82 18.38 -0.49
C PRO A 140 5.87 19.41 0.64
N THR A 141 5.50 20.66 0.35
CA THR A 141 5.67 21.78 1.29
C THR A 141 4.37 22.33 1.85
N GLY A 142 3.21 21.89 1.39
CA GLY A 142 1.93 22.41 1.86
C GLY A 142 0.70 21.72 1.30
N VAL A 143 -0.45 22.16 1.78
CA VAL A 143 -1.77 21.80 1.27
C VAL A 143 -2.45 23.06 0.76
N PHE A 144 -3.05 22.97 -0.42
CA PHE A 144 -3.66 24.10 -1.10
C PHE A 144 -5.08 23.77 -1.52
N ARG A 145 -5.95 24.77 -1.45
CA ARG A 145 -7.35 24.68 -1.85
C ARG A 145 -7.60 25.63 -3.01
N PHE A 146 -8.44 25.25 -3.97
CA PHE A 146 -8.73 26.08 -5.15
C PHE A 146 -10.14 25.83 -5.66
N ASP A 147 -10.68 26.76 -6.43
CA ASP A 147 -11.92 26.56 -7.20
C ASP A 147 -11.53 26.15 -8.64
N PRO A 148 -11.83 24.91 -9.07
CA PRO A 148 -11.42 24.43 -10.39
C PRO A 148 -12.15 25.14 -11.55
N TYR A 149 -13.21 25.91 -11.27
CA TYR A 149 -13.99 26.65 -12.24
C TYR A 149 -13.70 28.15 -12.24
N GLU A 150 -12.85 28.63 -11.33
CA GLU A 150 -12.52 30.04 -11.25
C GLU A 150 -11.92 30.52 -12.58
N ALA A 151 -12.47 31.63 -13.09
CA ALA A 151 -11.92 32.31 -14.24
C ALA A 151 -10.45 32.64 -13.96
N THR A 152 -9.57 32.03 -14.74
CA THR A 152 -8.13 32.04 -14.52
C THR A 152 -7.58 33.46 -14.32
N VAL A 153 -6.90 33.66 -13.19
CA VAL A 153 -6.29 34.95 -12.86
C VAL A 153 -4.87 35.03 -13.42
N ASP A 154 -4.35 36.25 -13.56
CA ASP A 154 -2.92 36.43 -13.72
C ASP A 154 -2.19 35.79 -12.53
N PRO A 155 -1.07 35.10 -12.79
CA PRO A 155 -0.42 34.28 -11.79
C PRO A 155 -0.12 35.02 -10.47
N VAL A 156 -0.52 34.40 -9.35
CA VAL A 156 -0.21 34.84 -7.98
C VAL A 156 1.31 35.06 -7.84
N PRO A 157 1.79 36.07 -7.07
CA PRO A 157 3.21 36.39 -6.95
C PRO A 157 4.10 35.19 -6.58
N ARG A 158 5.34 35.26 -7.07
CA ARG A 158 6.43 34.24 -7.10
C ARG A 158 6.93 33.70 -5.74
N THR A 159 6.05 33.35 -4.80
CA THR A 159 6.42 32.79 -3.49
C THR A 159 5.65 31.50 -3.22
N GLY A 160 6.33 30.35 -3.13
CA GLY A 160 5.72 29.03 -2.86
C GLY A 160 5.98 27.97 -3.95
N PRO A 161 5.31 26.80 -3.89
CA PRO A 161 5.54 25.67 -4.82
C PRO A 161 4.89 25.84 -6.21
N PHE A 162 4.47 27.06 -6.58
CA PHE A 162 3.83 27.36 -7.85
C PHE A 162 4.73 28.32 -8.65
N ARG A 163 5.21 27.88 -9.82
CA ARG A 163 5.91 28.74 -10.77
C ARG A 163 5.00 29.15 -11.91
N THR A 164 5.17 30.38 -12.38
CA THR A 164 4.27 30.96 -13.36
C THR A 164 5.06 31.42 -14.57
N THR A 165 4.76 30.84 -15.74
CA THR A 165 5.21 31.38 -17.04
C THR A 165 4.22 32.46 -17.45
N GLY A 166 4.71 33.62 -17.91
CA GLY A 166 3.93 34.85 -18.16
C GLY A 166 2.72 34.74 -19.09
N ASP A 167 2.49 33.59 -19.74
CA ASP A 167 1.40 33.37 -20.69
C ASP A 167 0.40 32.28 -20.24
N TYR A 168 0.52 31.75 -19.01
CA TYR A 168 -0.35 30.68 -18.52
C TYR A 168 -1.25 31.13 -17.36
N LYS A 169 -2.54 30.86 -17.55
CA LYS A 169 -3.67 31.26 -16.72
C LYS A 169 -4.15 30.04 -15.92
N GLN A 170 -4.29 30.17 -14.60
CA GLN A 170 -4.68 29.08 -13.70
C GLN A 170 -5.59 29.57 -12.55
N PRO A 171 -6.34 28.68 -11.87
CA PRO A 171 -7.10 29.02 -10.67
C PRO A 171 -6.23 29.57 -9.54
N ARG A 172 -6.83 30.30 -8.60
CA ARG A 172 -6.10 30.71 -7.38
C ARG A 172 -6.01 29.55 -6.40
N PHE A 173 -4.78 29.13 -6.13
CA PHE A 173 -4.47 28.23 -5.03
C PHE A 173 -4.30 29.02 -3.74
N LYS A 174 -5.20 28.79 -2.79
CA LYS A 174 -5.13 29.33 -1.44
C LYS A 174 -4.38 28.35 -0.54
N VAL A 175 -3.45 28.88 0.24
CA VAL A 175 -2.69 28.10 1.23
C VAL A 175 -3.63 27.66 2.35
N VAL A 176 -3.67 26.36 2.65
CA VAL A 176 -4.40 25.77 3.79
C VAL A 176 -3.41 25.40 4.89
N ILE A 177 -2.35 24.69 4.50
CA ILE A 177 -1.23 24.31 5.36
C ILE A 177 0.05 24.73 4.65
N LYS A 178 0.97 25.37 5.37
CA LYS A 178 2.30 25.76 4.90
C LYS A 178 3.38 25.09 5.73
N ASP A 179 4.61 25.19 5.26
CA ASP A 179 5.82 24.80 5.99
C ASP A 179 5.75 23.35 6.49
N LEU A 180 5.15 22.46 5.69
CA LEU A 180 5.23 21.02 5.95
C LEU A 180 6.70 20.58 5.95
N PRO A 181 7.06 19.56 6.75
CA PRO A 181 8.43 19.09 6.84
C PRO A 181 9.05 18.82 5.46
N LYS A 182 10.25 19.35 5.29
CA LYS A 182 11.10 19.25 4.11
C LYS A 182 12.55 19.04 4.58
N GLY A 183 13.35 18.32 3.83
CA GLY A 183 14.74 18.04 4.17
C GLY A 183 15.49 17.40 3.03
N ASP A 184 16.80 17.29 3.16
CA ASP A 184 17.65 16.55 2.25
C ASP A 184 18.56 15.59 3.06
N PRO A 185 18.47 14.26 2.83
CA PRO A 185 17.46 13.59 2.01
C PRO A 185 16.12 13.48 2.76
N TYR A 186 15.02 13.84 2.10
CA TYR A 186 13.65 13.55 2.59
C TYR A 186 12.99 12.53 1.65
N ARG A 187 13.15 11.24 1.98
CA ARG A 187 12.76 10.11 1.12
C ARG A 187 11.27 10.05 0.80
N HIS A 188 10.39 10.46 1.72
CA HIS A 188 8.93 10.35 1.54
C HIS A 188 8.24 11.74 1.52
N PRO A 189 8.43 12.53 0.45
CA PRO A 189 7.95 13.91 0.41
C PRO A 189 6.46 14.05 0.07
N LEU A 190 5.83 13.03 -0.50
CA LEU A 190 4.44 13.10 -0.95
C LEU A 190 3.46 13.22 0.23
N LYS A 191 2.32 13.87 0.00
CA LYS A 191 1.30 14.11 1.02
C LYS A 191 -0.03 13.47 0.62
N LYS A 192 -0.42 12.42 1.34
CA LYS A 192 -1.81 11.92 1.37
C LYS A 192 -2.55 12.65 2.50
N MET A 193 -3.83 12.89 2.30
CA MET A 193 -4.69 13.49 3.30
C MET A 193 -6.12 12.97 3.21
N VAL A 194 -6.84 13.03 4.33
CA VAL A 194 -8.25 12.68 4.42
C VAL A 194 -8.93 13.52 5.50
N PHE A 195 -10.12 14.05 5.19
CA PHE A 195 -10.94 14.74 6.18
C PHE A 195 -11.60 13.74 7.14
N ASP A 196 -11.68 14.12 8.41
CA ASP A 196 -12.46 13.38 9.39
C ASP A 196 -13.96 13.41 9.01
N LYS A 197 -14.64 12.29 9.23
CA LYS A 197 -16.07 12.13 8.87
C LYS A 197 -17.03 12.61 9.96
N ARG A 198 -16.53 12.80 11.19
CA ARG A 198 -17.28 13.30 12.36
C ARG A 198 -16.98 14.77 12.63
N ASP A 199 -15.75 15.21 12.36
CA ASP A 199 -15.31 16.60 12.44
C ASP A 199 -14.88 17.11 11.06
N PRO A 200 -15.80 17.70 10.27
CA PRO A 200 -15.54 18.03 8.87
C PRO A 200 -14.39 19.01 8.64
N TRP A 201 -13.96 19.74 9.67
CA TRP A 201 -12.87 20.73 9.60
C TRP A 201 -11.54 20.20 10.14
N LYS A 202 -11.46 18.90 10.42
CA LYS A 202 -10.22 18.22 10.79
C LYS A 202 -9.64 17.48 9.59
N LEU A 203 -8.40 17.80 9.25
CA LEU A 203 -7.67 17.19 8.14
C LEU A 203 -6.50 16.34 8.66
N TYR A 204 -6.53 15.04 8.41
CA TYR A 204 -5.38 14.16 8.67
C TYR A 204 -4.42 14.20 7.48
N VAL A 205 -3.13 14.36 7.75
CA VAL A 205 -2.07 14.48 6.73
C VAL A 205 -0.92 13.54 7.08
N ASN A 206 -0.49 12.74 6.10
CA ASN A 206 0.73 11.95 6.16
C ASN A 206 1.97 12.84 6.21
N ILE A 207 2.88 12.56 7.14
CA ILE A 207 4.22 13.11 7.20
C ILE A 207 5.19 11.93 7.17
N GLY A 208 5.52 11.46 5.97
CA GLY A 208 6.42 10.32 5.77
C GLY A 208 7.83 10.59 6.30
N SER A 209 8.61 9.52 6.47
CA SER A 209 9.97 9.56 6.98
C SER A 209 10.98 10.17 5.98
N ALA A 210 12.07 10.70 6.52
CA ALA A 210 13.26 11.12 5.79
C ALA A 210 14.18 9.97 5.43
N SER A 211 14.15 8.88 6.20
CA SER A 211 15.01 7.71 6.06
C SER A 211 14.21 6.42 5.88
N ASP A 212 14.89 5.32 5.57
CA ASP A 212 14.24 4.02 5.49
C ASP A 212 13.94 3.44 6.89
N ASN A 213 14.93 3.47 7.78
CA ASN A 213 14.88 2.86 9.12
C ASN A 213 15.61 3.69 10.19
N CYS A 214 15.58 5.02 10.05
CA CYS A 214 16.29 5.99 10.89
C CYS A 214 17.81 5.85 10.87
N GLU A 215 18.35 5.42 9.73
CA GLU A 215 19.77 5.42 9.46
C GLU A 215 20.31 6.83 9.20
N THR A 216 21.51 7.08 9.70
CA THR A 216 22.35 8.22 9.31
C THR A 216 23.66 7.71 8.72
N GLY A 217 24.21 8.44 7.75
CA GLY A 217 25.39 7.99 6.98
C GLY A 217 25.04 6.98 5.89
N SER A 218 26.05 6.45 5.21
CA SER A 218 25.89 5.55 4.05
C SER A 218 26.80 4.32 4.15
N GLY A 219 26.42 3.24 3.46
CA GLY A 219 27.19 1.99 3.43
C GLY A 219 27.55 1.46 4.82
N SER A 220 28.85 1.18 5.03
CA SER A 220 29.39 0.69 6.31
C SER A 220 29.39 1.73 7.44
N SER A 221 29.13 3.00 7.14
CA SER A 221 29.08 4.08 8.14
C SER A 221 27.68 4.30 8.74
N ARG A 222 26.67 3.53 8.31
CA ARG A 222 25.30 3.66 8.80
C ARG A 222 25.23 3.54 10.32
N ARG A 223 24.52 4.47 10.96
CA ARG A 223 24.23 4.45 12.39
C ARG A 223 22.73 4.56 12.66
N TYR A 224 22.29 3.90 13.73
CA TYR A 224 20.90 3.81 14.16
C TYR A 224 20.77 4.28 15.61
N ALA A 225 20.38 5.54 15.77
CA ALA A 225 20.27 6.21 17.06
C ALA A 225 19.07 5.71 17.87
N LEU A 226 19.20 5.69 19.20
CA LEU A 226 18.11 5.40 20.12
C LEU A 226 18.11 6.47 21.25
N PRO A 227 17.09 7.33 21.36
CA PRO A 227 15.92 7.43 20.46
C PRO A 227 16.30 7.82 19.03
N CYS A 228 15.49 7.39 18.08
CA CYS A 228 15.54 7.86 16.71
C CYS A 228 15.17 9.34 16.69
N VAL A 229 16.09 10.19 16.21
CA VAL A 229 15.92 11.65 16.18
C VAL A 229 14.77 12.06 15.24
N GLU A 230 14.53 11.27 14.22
CA GLU A 230 13.54 11.55 13.18
C GLU A 230 12.11 11.18 13.61
N ALA A 231 11.95 10.07 14.32
CA ALA A 231 10.65 9.49 14.66
C ALA A 231 10.07 10.01 15.98
N GLU A 232 10.85 10.78 16.76
CA GLU A 232 10.49 11.18 18.11
C GLU A 232 10.41 12.70 18.29
N GLY A 233 9.61 13.12 19.28
CA GLY A 233 9.40 14.52 19.64
C GLY A 233 8.31 15.22 18.82
N ASN A 234 8.16 16.52 19.06
CA ASN A 234 7.03 17.31 18.53
C ASN A 234 7.04 17.51 17.01
N ASN A 235 8.22 17.36 16.39
CA ASN A 235 8.42 17.52 14.95
C ASN A 235 8.69 16.19 14.24
N ALA A 236 8.37 15.06 14.89
CA ALA A 236 8.59 13.74 14.34
C ALA A 236 8.04 13.59 12.90
N LEU A 237 8.78 12.81 12.11
CA LEU A 237 8.39 12.28 10.81
C LEU A 237 7.99 10.81 11.00
N GLY A 238 7.47 10.20 9.94
CA GLY A 238 6.79 8.93 10.06
C GLY A 238 5.56 9.06 10.98
N THR A 239 4.73 10.07 10.71
CA THR A 239 3.58 10.43 11.55
C THR A 239 2.34 10.74 10.73
N ILE A 240 1.18 10.66 11.39
CA ILE A 240 -0.04 11.30 10.93
C ILE A 240 -0.28 12.53 11.81
N ARG A 241 -0.44 13.69 11.17
CA ARG A 241 -0.82 14.94 11.84
C ARG A 241 -2.29 15.26 11.55
N ALA A 242 -3.04 15.62 12.59
CA ALA A 242 -4.35 16.25 12.43
C ALA A 242 -4.19 17.76 12.48
N TYR A 243 -4.75 18.45 11.48
CA TYR A 243 -4.82 19.90 11.42
C TYR A 243 -6.27 20.33 11.64
N ASP A 244 -6.48 21.24 12.59
CA ASP A 244 -7.76 21.91 12.79
C ASP A 244 -7.83 23.10 11.83
N LEU A 245 -8.84 23.10 10.95
CA LEU A 245 -9.05 24.16 9.98
C LEU A 245 -10.11 25.15 10.49
N ASN A 246 -9.84 26.44 10.35
CA ASN A 246 -10.85 27.46 10.58
C ASN A 246 -11.89 27.43 9.45
N ASN A 247 -13.18 27.29 9.76
CA ASN A 247 -14.26 27.33 8.77
C ASN A 247 -14.33 28.68 8.01
N ALA A 248 -13.96 29.80 8.62
CA ALA A 248 -14.07 31.11 7.96
C ALA A 248 -12.98 31.34 6.89
N GLU A 249 -11.74 30.92 7.19
CA GLU A 249 -10.57 31.18 6.35
C GLU A 249 -10.08 29.95 5.59
N HIS A 250 -10.49 28.76 6.03
CA HIS A 250 -10.03 27.45 5.55
C HIS A 250 -8.50 27.28 5.66
N VAL A 251 -7.90 27.90 6.68
CA VAL A 251 -6.48 27.80 7.00
C VAL A 251 -6.32 27.00 8.30
N ALA A 252 -5.28 26.19 8.37
CA ALA A 252 -4.96 25.45 9.59
C ALA A 252 -4.52 26.40 10.72
N THR A 253 -5.11 26.23 11.91
CA THR A 253 -4.76 27.02 13.11
C THR A 253 -3.67 26.36 13.95
N GLY A 254 -3.42 25.07 13.73
CA GLY A 254 -2.42 24.28 14.43
C GLY A 254 -2.49 22.81 13.99
N PHE A 255 -1.61 21.99 14.56
CA PHE A 255 -1.68 20.55 14.37
C PHE A 255 -1.37 19.78 15.66
N THR A 256 -1.85 18.54 15.70
CA THR A 256 -1.47 17.53 16.69
C THR A 256 -0.88 16.32 15.96
N VAL A 257 0.21 15.76 16.48
CA VAL A 257 0.70 14.44 16.05
C VAL A 257 -0.25 13.39 16.63
N VAL A 258 -1.12 12.83 15.79
CA VAL A 258 -2.13 11.86 16.22
C VAL A 258 -1.53 10.48 16.41
N ALA A 259 -0.60 10.09 15.55
CA ALA A 259 0.15 8.85 15.68
C ALA A 259 1.56 9.00 15.13
N ARG A 260 2.49 8.23 15.68
CA ARG A 260 3.90 8.20 15.25
C ARG A 260 4.42 6.78 15.07
N GLY A 261 5.62 6.66 14.51
CA GLY A 261 6.21 5.37 14.17
C GLY A 261 5.50 4.68 13.01
N LEU A 262 5.11 5.47 12.00
CA LEU A 262 4.42 5.08 10.77
C LEU A 262 5.26 5.55 9.57
N ARG A 263 6.16 4.72 9.03
CA ARG A 263 7.21 5.14 8.07
C ARG A 263 6.68 6.01 6.94
N ASN A 264 5.62 5.57 6.24
CA ASN A 264 5.01 6.33 5.16
C ASN A 264 3.53 5.97 4.94
N SER A 265 2.63 6.83 5.42
CA SER A 265 1.18 6.63 5.43
C SER A 265 0.48 7.11 4.15
N MET A 266 0.73 6.47 3.01
CA MET A 266 0.14 6.92 1.74
C MET A 266 -1.30 6.44 1.49
N ALA A 267 -1.74 5.37 2.14
CA ALA A 267 -3.14 4.96 2.17
C ALA A 267 -3.79 5.43 3.48
N LEU A 268 -4.81 6.29 3.39
CA LEU A 268 -5.58 6.78 4.54
C LEU A 268 -7.07 6.73 4.24
N ALA A 269 -7.87 6.25 5.20
CA ALA A 269 -9.33 6.27 5.11
C ALA A 269 -9.95 6.50 6.48
N VAL A 270 -11.07 7.22 6.52
CA VAL A 270 -11.86 7.40 7.75
C VAL A 270 -13.20 6.72 7.56
N HIS A 271 -13.52 5.77 8.43
CA HIS A 271 -14.80 5.07 8.38
C HIS A 271 -15.94 6.05 8.68
N PRO A 272 -16.97 6.13 7.81
CA PRO A 272 -17.97 7.20 7.87
C PRO A 272 -18.80 7.20 9.15
N THR A 273 -19.05 6.03 9.75
CA THR A 273 -19.94 5.91 10.91
C THR A 273 -19.17 5.86 12.24
N SER A 274 -18.15 5.01 12.33
CA SER A 274 -17.37 4.86 13.58
C SER A 274 -16.34 5.99 13.75
N GLY A 275 -15.92 6.63 12.66
CA GLY A 275 -14.82 7.59 12.65
C GLY A 275 -13.45 6.95 12.89
N ALA A 276 -13.32 5.62 12.73
CA ALA A 276 -12.03 4.95 12.76
C ALA A 276 -11.14 5.48 11.62
N LEU A 277 -9.94 5.97 11.97
CA LEU A 277 -8.92 6.34 11.00
C LEU A 277 -8.04 5.12 10.74
N LEU A 278 -8.04 4.64 9.51
CA LEU A 278 -7.14 3.59 9.04
C LEU A 278 -5.97 4.17 8.29
N GLN A 279 -4.84 3.49 8.41
CA GLN A 279 -3.62 3.77 7.67
C GLN A 279 -3.06 2.49 7.06
N GLY A 280 -2.66 2.56 5.79
CA GLY A 280 -1.80 1.58 5.15
C GLY A 280 -0.35 2.04 5.17
N GLU A 281 0.53 1.18 5.65
CA GLU A 281 1.97 1.40 5.81
C GLU A 281 2.73 0.97 4.57
N ASN A 282 3.78 1.73 4.24
CA ASN A 282 4.82 1.29 3.32
C ASN A 282 6.08 1.09 4.18
N SER A 283 6.29 -0.14 4.61
CA SER A 283 7.27 -0.59 5.60
C SER A 283 8.71 -0.45 5.11
N ARG A 284 9.68 -0.83 5.96
CA ARG A 284 11.12 -0.66 5.71
C ARG A 284 11.61 -1.51 4.52
N ASP A 285 12.69 -1.10 3.88
CA ASP A 285 13.29 -1.81 2.75
C ASP A 285 14.56 -2.57 3.15
N SER A 286 15.01 -3.51 2.33
CA SER A 286 16.36 -4.11 2.45
C SER A 286 16.71 -4.65 3.85
N ILE A 287 15.80 -5.37 4.51
CA ILE A 287 16.02 -5.90 5.88
C ILE A 287 17.21 -6.85 5.98
N GLU A 288 17.51 -7.56 4.89
CA GLU A 288 18.64 -8.46 4.71
C GLU A 288 19.99 -7.75 4.83
N LYS A 289 20.06 -6.44 4.53
CA LYS A 289 21.30 -5.66 4.71
C LYS A 289 21.68 -5.51 6.18
N ALA A 290 20.70 -5.51 7.08
CA ALA A 290 20.93 -5.46 8.52
C ALA A 290 21.06 -6.87 9.12
N ASP A 291 20.34 -7.85 8.56
CA ASP A 291 20.46 -9.26 8.93
C ASP A 291 20.05 -10.18 7.77
N ALA A 292 21.06 -10.86 7.19
CA ALA A 292 20.91 -11.76 6.05
C ALA A 292 20.03 -13.00 6.31
N SER A 293 19.59 -13.25 7.54
CA SER A 293 18.60 -14.29 7.85
C SER A 293 17.18 -13.91 7.45
N TYR A 294 16.89 -12.63 7.25
CA TYR A 294 15.67 -12.19 6.62
C TYR A 294 15.82 -12.19 5.11
N ARG A 295 14.71 -12.50 4.44
CA ARG A 295 14.61 -12.43 2.99
C ARG A 295 13.68 -11.28 2.66
N ASP A 296 14.24 -10.24 2.06
CA ASP A 296 13.46 -9.09 1.60
C ASP A 296 12.68 -9.42 0.33
N THR A 297 11.62 -10.19 0.51
CA THR A 297 10.78 -10.69 -0.57
C THR A 297 9.33 -10.42 -0.25
N GLU A 298 8.51 -10.45 -1.28
CA GLU A 298 7.10 -10.13 -1.22
C GLU A 298 6.26 -11.07 -0.33
N ALA A 299 6.81 -12.23 0.00
CA ALA A 299 6.15 -13.27 0.77
C ALA A 299 6.70 -13.45 2.18
N ASP A 300 7.82 -12.80 2.48
CA ASP A 300 8.55 -12.99 3.72
C ASP A 300 8.57 -11.68 4.50
N PHE A 301 9.62 -10.86 4.39
CA PHE A 301 9.77 -9.68 5.23
C PHE A 301 10.19 -8.45 4.43
N PRO A 302 9.97 -7.26 5.00
CA PRO A 302 8.91 -6.99 5.98
C PRO A 302 7.56 -6.97 5.27
N HIS A 303 6.51 -7.30 6.03
CA HIS A 303 5.14 -7.10 5.61
C HIS A 303 4.79 -5.62 5.61
N GLU A 304 3.83 -5.27 4.77
CA GLU A 304 3.10 -4.00 4.91
C GLU A 304 2.03 -4.15 6.00
N GLU A 305 1.47 -3.03 6.45
CA GLU A 305 0.55 -3.01 7.58
C GLU A 305 -0.73 -2.25 7.26
N LEU A 306 -1.86 -2.70 7.81
CA LEU A 306 -3.02 -1.86 8.07
C LEU A 306 -3.12 -1.59 9.57
N ASN A 307 -3.04 -0.31 9.91
CA ASN A 307 -3.12 0.19 11.27
C ASN A 307 -4.47 0.87 11.52
N VAL A 308 -5.07 0.54 12.67
CA VAL A 308 -6.21 1.31 13.22
C VAL A 308 -5.62 2.38 14.13
N ILE A 309 -5.75 3.65 13.74
CA ILE A 309 -5.07 4.75 14.42
C ILE A 309 -5.71 5.07 15.77
N VAL A 310 -4.90 4.91 16.82
CA VAL A 310 -5.20 5.28 18.20
C VAL A 310 -4.46 6.59 18.51
N PRO A 311 -5.16 7.68 18.87
CA PRO A 311 -4.52 8.94 19.21
C PRO A 311 -3.44 8.81 20.29
N GLY A 312 -2.25 9.35 20.03
CA GLY A 312 -1.09 9.31 20.90
C GLY A 312 -0.24 8.04 20.79
N ALA A 313 -0.69 7.02 20.06
CA ALA A 313 0.01 5.76 19.92
C ALA A 313 1.29 5.86 19.06
N HIS A 314 2.19 4.91 19.29
CA HIS A 314 3.39 4.69 18.51
C HIS A 314 3.34 3.28 17.91
N TYR A 315 3.50 3.17 16.59
CA TYR A 315 3.28 1.93 15.82
C TYR A 315 4.54 1.11 15.54
N GLY A 316 5.70 1.65 15.91
CA GLY A 316 6.90 0.85 16.14
C GLY A 316 8.06 1.22 15.24
N TRP A 317 7.82 1.71 14.02
CA TRP A 317 8.89 2.18 13.16
C TRP A 317 9.70 3.30 13.86
N PRO A 318 11.04 3.30 13.79
CA PRO A 318 11.92 2.35 13.09
C PRO A 318 12.32 1.12 13.92
N TYR A 319 11.92 1.07 15.19
CA TYR A 319 12.42 0.09 16.14
C TYR A 319 11.79 -1.30 15.96
N CYS A 320 10.58 -1.33 15.43
CA CYS A 320 9.80 -2.54 15.21
C CYS A 320 9.23 -2.57 13.79
N PHE A 321 8.96 -3.77 13.30
CA PHE A 321 8.31 -4.04 12.02
C PHE A 321 7.34 -5.22 12.17
N ASP A 322 6.48 -5.44 11.17
CA ASP A 322 5.44 -6.46 11.17
C ASP A 322 4.60 -6.37 12.46
N ASN A 323 4.24 -7.51 13.05
CA ASN A 323 3.50 -7.56 14.29
C ASN A 323 4.45 -7.44 15.50
N ASN A 324 5.04 -6.25 15.69
CA ASN A 324 5.95 -5.91 16.79
C ASN A 324 7.24 -6.75 16.86
N ALA A 325 7.79 -7.18 15.71
CA ALA A 325 9.12 -7.76 15.64
C ALA A 325 10.19 -6.69 15.84
N VAL A 326 11.24 -6.97 16.60
CA VAL A 326 12.34 -6.01 16.80
C VAL A 326 13.18 -5.91 15.53
N SER A 327 13.27 -4.71 14.97
CA SER A 327 14.15 -4.41 13.83
C SER A 327 15.59 -4.81 14.16
N PRO A 328 16.32 -5.49 13.24
CA PRO A 328 17.65 -6.05 13.52
C PRO A 328 18.64 -5.06 14.12
N GLU A 329 18.55 -3.81 13.68
CA GLU A 329 19.40 -2.69 14.08
C GLU A 329 19.20 -2.30 15.55
N TYR A 330 18.08 -2.66 16.17
CA TYR A 330 17.68 -2.26 17.53
C TYR A 330 17.60 -3.42 18.53
N ARG A 331 18.04 -4.62 18.13
CA ARG A 331 18.03 -5.81 18.99
C ARG A 331 18.72 -5.59 20.33
N GLY A 332 18.07 -6.07 21.39
CA GLY A 332 18.56 -5.93 22.77
C GLY A 332 18.51 -4.50 23.34
N ARG A 333 18.08 -3.51 22.54
CA ARG A 333 17.98 -2.10 22.96
C ARG A 333 16.55 -1.61 23.08
N VAL A 334 15.60 -2.29 22.43
CA VAL A 334 14.19 -1.92 22.39
C VAL A 334 13.30 -3.12 22.76
N ASP A 335 12.23 -2.83 23.50
CA ASP A 335 11.13 -3.74 23.79
C ASP A 335 9.92 -3.38 22.94
N CYS A 336 9.66 -4.19 21.91
CA CYS A 336 8.57 -3.93 20.96
C CYS A 336 7.17 -4.20 21.52
N SER A 337 7.05 -4.83 22.70
CA SER A 337 5.75 -5.00 23.35
C SER A 337 5.11 -3.68 23.82
N ARG A 338 5.90 -2.59 23.82
CA ARG A 338 5.47 -1.25 24.20
C ARG A 338 4.81 -0.45 23.07
N TYR A 339 4.85 -0.96 21.84
CA TYR A 339 4.27 -0.30 20.67
C TYR A 339 2.97 -0.97 20.24
N THR A 340 2.18 -0.22 19.49
CA THR A 340 0.88 -0.67 18.99
C THR A 340 1.09 -1.53 17.77
N ALA A 341 0.57 -2.75 17.81
CA ALA A 341 0.67 -3.70 16.71
C ALA A 341 -0.36 -3.37 15.59
N PRO A 342 -0.09 -3.76 14.34
CA PRO A 342 -1.03 -3.57 13.25
C PRO A 342 -2.28 -4.44 13.40
N ALA A 343 -3.38 -3.99 12.80
CA ALA A 343 -4.64 -4.75 12.78
C ALA A 343 -4.61 -5.88 11.75
N LEU A 344 -3.88 -5.69 10.64
CA LEU A 344 -3.69 -6.69 9.61
C LEU A 344 -2.32 -6.50 8.95
N LEU A 345 -1.60 -7.59 8.71
CA LEU A 345 -0.42 -7.59 7.84
C LEU A 345 -0.87 -7.79 6.39
N LEU A 346 -0.29 -7.04 5.47
CA LEU A 346 -0.45 -7.24 4.03
C LEU A 346 0.85 -7.83 3.47
N PRO A 347 0.82 -8.41 2.26
CA PRO A 347 2.03 -8.95 1.64
C PRO A 347 3.16 -7.92 1.62
N GLY A 348 4.40 -8.37 1.82
CA GLY A 348 5.56 -7.50 1.76
C GLY A 348 5.65 -6.79 0.41
N HIS A 349 6.04 -5.52 0.43
CA HIS A 349 6.15 -4.67 -0.76
C HIS A 349 4.85 -4.53 -1.57
N ALA A 350 3.68 -4.75 -0.97
CA ALA A 350 2.42 -4.44 -1.63
C ALA A 350 2.24 -2.92 -1.86
N ALA A 351 2.91 -2.07 -1.06
CA ALA A 351 2.88 -0.62 -1.13
C ALA A 351 1.45 -0.04 -1.25
N PRO A 352 0.65 -0.07 -0.17
CA PRO A 352 -0.69 0.51 -0.18
C PRO A 352 -0.64 2.04 -0.34
N LEU A 353 -1.24 2.58 -1.41
CA LEU A 353 -1.20 4.02 -1.72
C LEU A 353 -2.58 4.72 -1.75
N GLY A 354 -3.66 3.95 -1.84
CA GLY A 354 -5.02 4.43 -1.97
C GLY A 354 -5.96 3.51 -1.20
N MET A 355 -6.94 4.10 -0.53
CA MET A 355 -7.83 3.35 0.35
C MET A 355 -9.16 4.09 0.51
N THR A 356 -10.27 3.37 0.34
CA THR A 356 -11.62 3.90 0.55
C THR A 356 -12.53 2.80 1.08
N TYR A 357 -13.50 3.15 1.93
CA TYR A 357 -14.64 2.27 2.16
C TYR A 357 -15.58 2.37 0.96
N TYR A 358 -16.17 1.24 0.56
CA TYR A 358 -17.14 1.20 -0.51
C TYR A 358 -18.57 1.26 0.05
N ASP A 359 -19.27 2.36 -0.16
CA ASP A 359 -20.66 2.56 0.26
C ASP A 359 -21.66 2.63 -0.93
N GLY A 360 -21.13 2.55 -2.15
CA GLY A 360 -21.90 2.57 -3.40
C GLY A 360 -22.86 1.39 -3.57
N SER A 361 -23.75 1.51 -4.56
CA SER A 361 -24.78 0.50 -4.86
C SER A 361 -24.58 -0.19 -6.21
N LEU A 362 -23.52 0.13 -6.95
CA LEU A 362 -23.27 -0.47 -8.26
C LEU A 362 -22.71 -1.89 -8.13
N LEU A 363 -21.75 -2.10 -7.21
CA LEU A 363 -21.15 -3.41 -6.99
C LEU A 363 -22.06 -4.29 -6.12
N PRO A 364 -21.88 -5.62 -6.16
CA PRO A 364 -22.62 -6.55 -5.30
C PRO A 364 -22.58 -6.16 -3.82
N SER A 365 -23.60 -6.57 -3.06
CA SER A 365 -23.71 -6.25 -1.63
C SER A 365 -22.51 -6.72 -0.80
N ALA A 366 -21.76 -7.72 -1.26
CA ALA A 366 -20.53 -8.20 -0.65
C ALA A 366 -19.44 -7.11 -0.53
N TYR A 367 -19.45 -6.08 -1.37
CA TYR A 367 -18.50 -4.96 -1.30
C TYR A 367 -18.93 -3.87 -0.32
N LYS A 368 -20.23 -3.79 0.00
CA LYS A 368 -20.78 -2.66 0.75
C LYS A 368 -20.27 -2.65 2.18
N GLY A 369 -19.73 -1.52 2.60
CA GLY A 369 -19.06 -1.32 3.88
C GLY A 369 -17.63 -1.85 3.92
N GLN A 370 -17.16 -2.56 2.89
CA GLN A 370 -15.82 -3.14 2.87
C GLN A 370 -14.76 -2.11 2.48
N LEU A 371 -13.52 -2.37 2.88
CA LEU A 371 -12.38 -1.54 2.57
C LEU A 371 -11.81 -1.95 1.21
N ILE A 372 -11.55 -0.98 0.34
CA ILE A 372 -10.91 -1.18 -0.95
C ILE A 372 -9.53 -0.53 -0.90
N VAL A 373 -8.48 -1.28 -1.25
CA VAL A 373 -7.09 -0.85 -1.15
C VAL A 373 -6.39 -1.07 -2.48
N THR A 374 -5.63 -0.08 -2.94
CA THR A 374 -4.70 -0.24 -4.07
C THR A 374 -3.36 -0.74 -3.55
N TYR A 375 -2.83 -1.79 -4.17
CA TYR A 375 -1.45 -2.22 -3.95
C TYR A 375 -0.64 -1.80 -5.16
N HIS A 376 0.24 -0.82 -4.95
CA HIS A 376 1.03 -0.20 -6.00
C HIS A 376 2.31 -0.96 -6.33
N GLY A 377 2.85 -1.69 -5.34
CA GLY A 377 4.25 -2.11 -5.31
C GLY A 377 4.70 -2.83 -6.57
N TYR A 378 5.95 -2.61 -6.96
CA TYR A 378 6.53 -3.04 -8.23
C TYR A 378 6.77 -4.56 -8.35
N ARG A 379 6.46 -5.31 -7.30
CA ARG A 379 6.76 -6.72 -7.13
C ARG A 379 5.49 -7.57 -7.33
N ASP A 380 5.58 -8.89 -7.48
CA ASP A 380 4.44 -9.77 -7.87
C ASP A 380 3.20 -9.60 -6.96
N ASN A 381 3.36 -9.30 -5.67
CA ASN A 381 2.28 -9.05 -4.71
C ASN A 381 1.65 -7.65 -4.75
N GLY A 382 2.25 -6.71 -5.47
CA GLY A 382 1.61 -5.43 -5.76
C GLY A 382 0.67 -5.53 -6.96
N HIS A 383 0.56 -4.45 -7.73
CA HIS A 383 -0.17 -4.41 -8.99
C HIS A 383 -1.61 -4.94 -8.94
N ARG A 384 -2.37 -4.52 -7.93
CA ARG A 384 -3.73 -5.03 -7.72
C ARG A 384 -4.65 -4.05 -7.01
N LEU A 385 -5.95 -4.28 -7.20
CA LEU A 385 -6.99 -3.68 -6.39
C LEU A 385 -7.60 -4.78 -5.53
N VAL A 386 -7.59 -4.60 -4.21
CA VAL A 386 -8.08 -5.60 -3.25
C VAL A 386 -9.25 -5.06 -2.43
N MET A 387 -10.13 -5.97 -2.03
CA MET A 387 -11.12 -5.76 -0.99
C MET A 387 -10.60 -6.40 0.30
N VAL A 388 -10.54 -5.64 1.39
CA VAL A 388 -10.21 -6.15 2.72
C VAL A 388 -11.51 -6.24 3.54
N PRO A 389 -11.89 -7.44 4.02
CA PRO A 389 -13.02 -7.60 4.91
C PRO A 389 -12.86 -6.81 6.22
N VAL A 390 -13.89 -6.10 6.62
CA VAL A 390 -13.95 -5.33 7.88
C VAL A 390 -15.19 -5.64 8.70
N ASP A 391 -15.11 -5.40 10.00
CA ASP A 391 -16.26 -5.49 10.90
C ASP A 391 -17.23 -4.29 10.75
N ALA A 392 -18.31 -4.27 11.55
CA ALA A 392 -19.30 -3.19 11.52
C ALA A 392 -18.74 -1.81 11.93
N ASN A 393 -17.57 -1.76 12.58
CA ASN A 393 -16.87 -0.54 12.95
C ASN A 393 -15.83 -0.13 11.91
N GLY A 394 -15.71 -0.86 10.80
CA GLY A 394 -14.75 -0.61 9.74
C GLY A 394 -13.34 -1.11 10.06
N ILE A 395 -13.17 -2.01 11.04
CA ILE A 395 -11.87 -2.50 11.48
C ILE A 395 -11.46 -3.75 10.66
N PRO A 396 -10.27 -3.76 10.03
CA PRO A 396 -9.76 -4.92 9.29
C PRO A 396 -9.24 -6.03 10.23
N GLY A 397 -8.99 -7.20 9.65
CA GLY A 397 -8.66 -8.44 10.36
C GLY A 397 -9.74 -9.52 10.22
N GLY A 398 -10.85 -9.15 9.56
CA GLY A 398 -12.12 -9.86 9.34
C GLY A 398 -12.11 -11.09 8.42
N GLY A 399 -10.96 -11.43 7.87
CA GLY A 399 -10.84 -12.36 6.76
C GLY A 399 -9.71 -11.95 5.83
N GLU A 400 -9.46 -12.78 4.82
CA GLU A 400 -8.37 -12.53 3.87
C GLU A 400 -8.73 -11.40 2.91
N PRO A 401 -7.74 -10.56 2.52
CA PRO A 401 -7.88 -9.69 1.36
C PRO A 401 -8.30 -10.50 0.13
N LEU A 402 -9.22 -9.96 -0.68
CA LEU A 402 -9.75 -10.58 -1.88
C LEU A 402 -9.47 -9.70 -3.10
N ASP A 403 -9.04 -10.30 -4.21
CA ASP A 403 -8.69 -9.55 -5.41
C ASP A 403 -9.94 -9.07 -6.17
N ILE A 404 -9.93 -7.80 -6.56
CA ILE A 404 -10.94 -7.19 -7.44
C ILE A 404 -10.36 -7.03 -8.84
N ILE A 405 -9.12 -6.54 -8.95
CA ILE A 405 -8.40 -6.39 -10.21
C ILE A 405 -7.00 -6.98 -10.07
N ARG A 406 -6.60 -7.76 -11.08
CA ARG A 406 -5.26 -8.33 -11.28
C ARG A 406 -4.86 -8.27 -12.76
N GLY A 407 -3.71 -8.84 -13.11
CA GLY A 407 -3.24 -8.93 -14.50
C GLY A 407 -2.25 -7.82 -14.86
N TRP A 408 -1.76 -7.10 -13.86
CA TRP A 408 -0.75 -6.06 -14.02
C TRP A 408 0.67 -6.54 -13.71
N GLU A 409 0.85 -7.81 -13.30
CA GLU A 409 2.06 -8.25 -12.61
C GLU A 409 3.30 -8.30 -13.51
N LYS A 410 3.21 -8.78 -14.77
CA LYS A 410 4.35 -8.81 -15.72
C LYS A 410 3.92 -8.62 -17.18
N SER A 411 4.71 -7.85 -17.92
CA SER A 411 4.66 -7.72 -19.38
C SER A 411 5.02 -9.02 -20.11
N ALA A 412 4.73 -9.09 -21.40
CA ALA A 412 5.00 -10.28 -22.22
C ALA A 412 6.49 -10.66 -22.30
N ASP A 413 7.39 -9.68 -22.13
CA ASP A 413 8.84 -9.87 -22.05
C ASP A 413 9.35 -10.09 -20.61
N GLY A 414 8.45 -10.03 -19.63
CA GLY A 414 8.69 -10.38 -18.22
C GLY A 414 9.51 -9.37 -17.41
N ARG A 415 9.80 -8.19 -17.96
CA ARG A 415 10.71 -7.22 -17.34
C ARG A 415 10.01 -6.21 -16.44
N GLU A 416 8.79 -5.84 -16.78
CA GLU A 416 8.13 -4.68 -16.19
C GLU A 416 6.64 -4.97 -15.91
N PRO A 417 6.05 -4.48 -14.81
CA PRO A 417 4.61 -4.59 -14.62
C PRO A 417 3.83 -3.81 -15.68
N LEU A 418 2.62 -4.26 -15.98
CA LEU A 418 1.73 -3.65 -16.98
C LEU A 418 0.92 -2.46 -16.42
N GLY A 419 1.06 -2.13 -15.14
CA GLY A 419 0.42 -0.98 -14.52
C GLY A 419 0.56 -0.99 -13.00
N ALA A 420 0.46 0.17 -12.36
CA ALA A 420 0.61 0.31 -10.92
C ALA A 420 -0.51 1.21 -10.36
N PRO A 421 -1.55 0.64 -9.70
CA PRO A 421 -2.66 1.43 -9.20
C PRO A 421 -2.23 2.29 -8.01
N VAL A 422 -2.62 3.57 -8.00
CA VAL A 422 -2.24 4.55 -6.99
C VAL A 422 -3.41 4.88 -6.07
N ASP A 423 -4.42 5.57 -6.58
CA ASP A 423 -5.57 5.99 -5.78
C ASP A 423 -6.83 5.24 -6.21
N VAL A 424 -7.76 5.09 -5.29
CA VAL A 424 -9.08 4.53 -5.54
C VAL A 424 -10.16 5.42 -4.93
N LEU A 425 -11.17 5.72 -5.74
CA LEU A 425 -12.31 6.55 -5.36
C LEU A 425 -13.60 5.78 -5.60
N ALA A 426 -14.42 5.64 -4.56
CA ALA A 426 -15.83 5.29 -4.72
C ALA A 426 -16.61 6.54 -5.12
N ALA A 427 -17.10 6.56 -6.36
CA ALA A 427 -17.87 7.67 -6.89
C ALA A 427 -19.35 7.58 -6.47
N LYS A 428 -20.07 8.71 -6.58
CA LYS A 428 -21.49 8.83 -6.21
C LYS A 428 -22.41 7.91 -7.03
N ASP A 429 -22.02 7.57 -8.25
CA ASP A 429 -22.75 6.60 -9.09
C ASP A 429 -22.52 5.14 -8.66
N GLY A 430 -21.71 4.92 -7.61
CA GLY A 430 -21.34 3.62 -7.09
C GLY A 430 -20.19 2.94 -7.85
N SER A 431 -19.66 3.52 -8.92
CA SER A 431 -18.47 2.98 -9.59
C SER A 431 -17.19 3.26 -8.81
N LEU A 432 -16.14 2.49 -9.10
CA LEU A 432 -14.79 2.77 -8.60
C LEU A 432 -13.97 3.41 -9.71
N TYR A 433 -13.29 4.51 -9.40
CA TYR A 433 -12.26 5.10 -10.25
C TYR A 433 -10.88 4.78 -9.67
N ILE A 434 -9.96 4.40 -10.54
CA ILE A 434 -8.59 4.05 -10.18
C ILE A 434 -7.63 4.90 -11.01
N THR A 435 -6.67 5.53 -10.35
CA THR A 435 -5.51 6.11 -11.04
C THR A 435 -4.39 5.09 -11.10
N GLU A 436 -3.66 5.08 -12.21
CA GLU A 436 -2.60 4.13 -12.49
C GLU A 436 -1.42 4.93 -13.06
N ASP A 437 -0.33 5.06 -12.30
CA ASP A 437 0.72 6.04 -12.59
C ASP A 437 1.74 5.57 -13.61
N LYS A 438 1.97 4.26 -13.72
CA LYS A 438 2.97 3.69 -14.64
C LYS A 438 2.61 4.00 -16.10
N ASN A 439 1.37 3.81 -16.50
CA ASN A 439 0.94 4.17 -17.86
C ASN A 439 0.16 5.49 -17.92
N GLY A 440 -0.04 6.15 -16.77
CA GLY A 440 -0.69 7.45 -16.73
C GLY A 440 -2.16 7.39 -17.11
N ASN A 441 -2.90 6.46 -16.51
CA ASN A 441 -4.29 6.16 -16.86
C ASN A 441 -5.26 6.46 -15.71
N VAL A 442 -6.50 6.76 -16.10
CA VAL A 442 -7.66 6.69 -15.21
C VAL A 442 -8.56 5.58 -15.71
N LEU A 443 -8.94 4.71 -14.79
CA LEU A 443 -9.76 3.54 -15.05
C LEU A 443 -11.07 3.65 -14.29
N ARG A 444 -12.14 3.09 -14.85
CA ARG A 444 -13.44 2.97 -14.19
C ARG A 444 -13.88 1.53 -14.14
N LEU A 445 -14.08 1.01 -12.95
CA LEU A 445 -14.64 -0.32 -12.72
C LEU A 445 -16.17 -0.22 -12.64
N SER A 446 -16.85 -1.09 -13.39
CA SER A 446 -18.31 -1.17 -13.44
C SER A 446 -18.78 -2.62 -13.31
N PHE A 447 -20.03 -2.81 -12.88
CA PHE A 447 -20.66 -4.12 -12.75
C PHE A 447 -21.89 -4.26 -13.66
N ASN A 448 -22.03 -5.42 -14.29
CA ASN A 448 -23.20 -5.87 -15.04
C ASN A 448 -23.61 -7.27 -14.56
N ALA A 449 -24.72 -7.34 -13.83
CA ALA A 449 -25.25 -8.61 -13.28
C ALA A 449 -25.65 -9.64 -14.36
N ALA A 450 -25.89 -9.20 -15.60
CA ALA A 450 -26.15 -10.11 -16.72
C ALA A 450 -24.88 -10.87 -17.17
N GLU A 451 -23.68 -10.38 -16.81
CA GLU A 451 -22.38 -10.95 -17.20
C GLU A 451 -21.71 -11.74 -16.05
N GLY A 452 -22.32 -11.79 -14.86
CA GLY A 452 -21.81 -12.57 -13.72
C GLY A 452 -22.22 -12.05 -12.35
N ASN A 453 -21.74 -12.71 -11.30
CA ASN A 453 -22.11 -12.41 -9.91
C ASN A 453 -21.31 -11.27 -9.26
N GLY A 454 -20.21 -10.86 -9.89
CA GLY A 454 -19.32 -9.80 -9.46
C GLY A 454 -18.59 -10.07 -8.14
N LEU A 455 -18.63 -11.29 -7.60
CA LEU A 455 -18.02 -11.56 -6.29
C LEU A 455 -16.49 -11.50 -6.37
N PRO A 456 -15.81 -10.89 -5.38
CA PRO A 456 -14.36 -10.73 -5.42
C PRO A 456 -13.66 -12.09 -5.53
N MET A 457 -12.56 -12.10 -6.27
CA MET A 457 -11.76 -13.30 -6.47
C MET A 457 -11.00 -13.61 -5.18
N ARG A 458 -10.81 -14.88 -4.85
CA ARG A 458 -9.83 -15.24 -3.82
C ARG A 458 -8.49 -14.61 -4.18
N ALA A 459 -7.85 -13.97 -3.21
CA ALA A 459 -6.45 -13.62 -3.37
C ALA A 459 -5.70 -14.91 -3.76
N ILE A 460 -4.83 -14.84 -4.77
CA ILE A 460 -3.90 -15.96 -4.95
C ILE A 460 -3.08 -15.98 -3.66
N PRO A 461 -3.08 -17.11 -2.92
CA PRO A 461 -2.26 -17.22 -1.73
C PRO A 461 -0.84 -16.87 -2.15
N ILE A 462 -0.19 -16.03 -1.34
CA ILE A 462 1.20 -15.64 -1.51
C ILE A 462 1.97 -16.88 -1.99
N VAL A 463 2.34 -16.90 -3.28
CA VAL A 463 3.17 -17.98 -3.82
C VAL A 463 4.52 -17.72 -3.20
N ARG A 464 4.76 -18.33 -2.03
CA ARG A 464 5.97 -18.15 -1.22
C ARG A 464 7.18 -18.38 -2.13
N PRO A 465 7.90 -17.36 -2.62
CA PRO A 465 9.13 -17.58 -3.34
C PRO A 465 10.14 -17.94 -2.26
N GLY A 466 10.23 -19.23 -1.93
CA GLY A 466 11.13 -19.78 -0.92
C GLY A 466 10.46 -20.35 0.33
N ALA A 467 9.27 -20.93 0.22
CA ALA A 467 8.97 -22.04 1.14
C ALA A 467 10.13 -23.03 1.05
N ASP A 468 10.72 -23.39 2.18
CA ASP A 468 11.65 -24.52 2.28
C ASP A 468 11.04 -25.67 1.43
N PRO A 469 11.73 -26.16 0.37
CA PRO A 469 11.19 -27.19 -0.50
C PRO A 469 10.68 -28.42 0.27
N ALA A 470 11.21 -28.68 1.47
CA ALA A 470 10.70 -29.69 2.37
C ALA A 470 9.34 -29.32 3.01
N VAL A 471 9.09 -28.05 3.36
CA VAL A 471 7.75 -27.57 3.78
C VAL A 471 6.76 -27.75 2.65
N GLU A 472 7.11 -27.33 1.44
CA GLU A 472 6.21 -27.41 0.29
C GLU A 472 5.87 -28.87 -0.09
N ALA A 473 6.86 -29.76 -0.05
CA ALA A 473 6.65 -31.20 -0.21
C ALA A 473 5.71 -31.77 0.87
N ARG A 474 5.89 -31.38 2.14
CA ARG A 474 5.01 -31.80 3.25
C ARG A 474 3.58 -31.29 3.05
N CYS A 475 3.38 -30.03 2.67
CA CYS A 475 2.05 -29.47 2.37
C CYS A 475 1.37 -30.24 1.24
N ARG A 476 2.10 -30.53 0.16
CA ARG A 476 1.58 -31.33 -0.97
C ARG A 476 1.25 -32.76 -0.59
N GLU A 477 1.99 -33.36 0.33
CA GLU A 477 1.71 -34.70 0.82
C GLU A 477 0.47 -34.72 1.72
N LEU A 478 0.38 -33.78 2.67
CA LEU A 478 -0.75 -33.70 3.61
C LEU A 478 -2.06 -33.38 2.92
N SER A 479 -2.07 -32.52 1.90
CA SER A 479 -3.30 -32.14 1.19
C SER A 479 -3.96 -33.32 0.47
N ARG A 480 -3.21 -34.39 0.19
CA ARG A 480 -3.72 -35.63 -0.41
C ARG A 480 -4.30 -36.62 0.59
N LYS A 481 -4.09 -36.41 1.89
CA LYS A 481 -4.63 -37.28 2.95
C LYS A 481 -5.99 -36.77 3.43
N ASN A 482 -6.76 -37.69 3.99
CA ASN A 482 -8.10 -37.45 4.53
C ASN A 482 -8.21 -37.84 6.02
N ASP A 483 -7.08 -37.94 6.72
CA ASP A 483 -7.10 -38.03 8.17
C ASP A 483 -7.52 -36.69 8.80
N ALA A 484 -7.92 -36.75 10.06
CA ALA A 484 -8.53 -35.63 10.76
C ALA A 484 -7.64 -34.38 10.80
N MET A 485 -6.32 -34.54 10.95
CA MET A 485 -5.41 -33.39 10.97
C MET A 485 -5.16 -32.85 9.56
N SER A 486 -5.06 -33.70 8.54
CA SER A 486 -4.96 -33.23 7.16
C SER A 486 -6.21 -32.47 6.70
N VAL A 487 -7.40 -32.89 7.13
CA VAL A 487 -8.65 -32.13 6.91
C VAL A 487 -8.61 -30.82 7.67
N MET A 488 -8.26 -30.84 8.96
CA MET A 488 -8.12 -29.62 9.75
C MET A 488 -7.09 -28.64 9.16
N GLN A 489 -5.96 -29.14 8.66
CA GLN A 489 -4.91 -28.35 8.02
C GLN A 489 -5.44 -27.68 6.75
N LYS A 490 -5.99 -28.46 5.80
CA LYS A 490 -6.38 -27.94 4.48
C LYS A 490 -7.68 -27.14 4.51
N GLU A 491 -8.64 -27.53 5.34
CA GLU A 491 -9.97 -26.94 5.37
C GLU A 491 -10.07 -25.78 6.35
N VAL A 492 -9.21 -25.71 7.37
CA VAL A 492 -9.29 -24.68 8.40
C VAL A 492 -8.00 -23.88 8.50
N LEU A 493 -6.85 -24.50 8.79
CA LEU A 493 -5.63 -23.75 9.09
C LEU A 493 -5.06 -23.01 7.88
N ASP A 494 -4.92 -23.69 6.74
CA ASP A 494 -4.34 -23.13 5.53
C ASP A 494 -5.17 -21.96 5.00
N LYS A 495 -6.50 -22.08 5.07
CA LYS A 495 -7.45 -21.07 4.59
C LYS A 495 -7.62 -19.87 5.52
N ASN A 496 -7.53 -20.08 6.83
CA ASN A 496 -8.02 -19.09 7.80
C ASN A 496 -6.97 -18.62 8.81
N CYS A 497 -5.87 -19.36 8.97
CA CYS A 497 -4.94 -19.15 10.09
C CYS A 497 -3.51 -18.84 9.64
N THR A 498 -3.08 -19.35 8.48
CA THR A 498 -1.66 -19.24 8.08
C THR A 498 -1.21 -17.81 7.77
N SER A 499 -2.11 -16.92 7.37
CA SER A 499 -1.82 -15.49 7.15
C SER A 499 -1.45 -14.75 8.43
N CYS A 500 -2.02 -15.13 9.59
CA CYS A 500 -1.75 -14.50 10.90
C CYS A 500 -0.88 -15.35 11.83
N HIS A 501 -0.69 -16.64 11.54
CA HIS A 501 0.11 -17.56 12.35
C HIS A 501 1.25 -18.24 11.55
N GLY A 502 1.69 -17.57 10.48
CA GLY A 502 2.70 -18.02 9.52
C GLY A 502 4.15 -17.64 9.86
N VAL A 503 4.97 -17.36 8.83
CA VAL A 503 6.43 -17.28 8.95
C VAL A 503 6.92 -15.89 9.32
N GLY A 504 7.48 -15.74 10.53
CA GLY A 504 8.34 -14.61 10.91
C GLY A 504 8.39 -14.29 12.38
N PRO A 505 9.41 -13.55 12.86
CA PRO A 505 9.27 -12.88 14.14
C PRO A 505 8.12 -11.89 14.02
N GLY A 506 7.25 -11.84 15.03
CA GLY A 506 6.15 -10.89 15.09
C GLY A 506 4.76 -11.51 15.08
N TYR A 507 4.45 -12.55 14.31
CA TYR A 507 3.07 -13.06 14.21
C TYR A 507 2.39 -13.32 15.56
N PRO A 508 1.15 -12.83 15.78
CA PRO A 508 0.47 -12.97 17.05
C PRO A 508 0.34 -14.47 17.38
N GLY A 509 1.04 -14.91 18.43
CA GLY A 509 0.97 -16.29 18.94
C GLY A 509 2.15 -17.23 18.59
N ASN A 510 3.08 -16.86 17.70
CA ASN A 510 4.28 -17.66 17.35
C ASN A 510 3.98 -19.15 17.08
N LEU A 511 2.79 -19.45 16.53
CA LEU A 511 2.33 -20.82 16.35
C LEU A 511 3.07 -21.51 15.20
N ARG A 512 3.38 -20.80 14.09
CA ARG A 512 4.05 -21.38 12.90
C ARG A 512 3.23 -22.51 12.26
N LEU A 513 1.96 -22.22 11.97
CA LEU A 513 1.01 -23.15 11.36
C LEU A 513 1.27 -23.36 9.86
N ASP A 514 2.13 -22.54 9.26
CA ASP A 514 2.57 -22.57 7.86
C ASP A 514 3.39 -23.80 7.44
N LYS A 515 3.83 -24.61 8.41
CA LYS A 515 4.79 -25.70 8.19
C LYS A 515 4.21 -26.96 7.56
N CYS A 516 2.87 -27.08 7.53
CA CYS A 516 2.17 -28.30 7.12
C CYS A 516 2.81 -29.54 7.74
N ASP A 517 2.98 -29.51 9.05
CA ASP A 517 3.53 -30.61 9.85
C ASP A 517 2.39 -31.05 10.75
N ALA A 518 1.74 -32.16 10.40
CA ALA A 518 0.53 -32.58 11.09
C ALA A 518 0.78 -32.78 12.59
N VAL A 519 1.91 -33.40 12.95
CA VAL A 519 2.27 -33.64 14.36
C VAL A 519 2.61 -32.34 15.07
N GLY A 520 3.44 -31.50 14.46
CA GLY A 520 3.82 -30.23 15.06
C GLY A 520 2.67 -29.23 15.15
N ASN A 521 1.78 -29.16 14.16
CA ASN A 521 0.63 -28.26 14.15
C ASN A 521 -0.44 -28.72 15.13
N TRP A 522 -0.71 -30.03 15.21
CA TRP A 522 -1.49 -30.59 16.30
C TRP A 522 -0.93 -30.15 17.65
N LYS A 523 0.39 -30.34 17.86
CA LYS A 523 1.08 -29.96 19.09
C LYS A 523 0.97 -28.47 19.42
N ARG A 524 1.12 -27.59 18.42
CA ARG A 524 1.01 -26.13 18.57
C ARG A 524 -0.39 -25.69 19.00
N LEU A 525 -1.42 -26.40 18.57
CA LEU A 525 -2.81 -26.07 18.89
C LEU A 525 -3.22 -26.60 20.26
N THR A 526 -2.73 -27.77 20.66
CA THR A 526 -3.22 -28.50 21.85
C THR A 526 -2.31 -28.38 23.08
N GLU A 527 -1.02 -28.08 22.92
CA GLU A 527 -0.09 -27.96 24.05
C GLU A 527 0.07 -26.50 24.51
N ALA A 528 0.14 -26.30 25.83
CA ALA A 528 0.25 -24.98 26.45
C ALA A 528 1.56 -24.26 26.06
N ARG A 529 1.45 -22.97 25.72
CA ARG A 529 2.59 -22.04 25.64
C ARG A 529 2.25 -20.75 26.38
N GLY A 530 2.92 -20.48 27.49
CA GLY A 530 2.56 -19.34 28.35
C GLY A 530 1.33 -19.66 29.23
N ALA A 531 0.42 -18.70 29.41
CA ALA A 531 -0.65 -18.82 30.40
C ALA A 531 -1.73 -19.88 30.08
N ARG A 532 -2.05 -20.14 28.80
CA ARG A 532 -3.04 -21.16 28.34
C ARG A 532 -2.75 -21.65 26.90
N PRO A 533 -3.12 -22.89 26.52
CA PRO A 533 -3.09 -23.35 25.12
C PRO A 533 -4.19 -22.69 24.27
N ALA A 534 -4.04 -22.68 22.93
CA ALA A 534 -5.08 -22.20 22.01
C ALA A 534 -6.34 -23.09 22.08
N LEU A 535 -6.15 -24.42 22.07
CA LEU A 535 -7.17 -25.40 22.41
C LEU A 535 -6.87 -25.98 23.80
N VAL A 536 -7.70 -25.62 24.79
CA VAL A 536 -7.44 -25.94 26.20
C VAL A 536 -7.61 -27.43 26.48
N GLN A 537 -8.65 -28.05 25.88
CA GLN A 537 -8.91 -29.48 26.01
C GLN A 537 -9.65 -30.01 24.78
N GLY A 538 -9.19 -31.13 24.21
CA GLY A 538 -9.93 -31.85 23.17
C GLY A 538 -11.30 -32.29 23.68
N GLY A 539 -12.36 -32.01 22.92
CA GLY A 539 -13.75 -32.25 23.30
C GLY A 539 -14.45 -31.04 23.94
N ASP A 540 -13.71 -29.99 24.30
CA ASP A 540 -14.26 -28.82 24.98
C ASP A 540 -14.50 -27.64 24.02
N MET A 541 -15.78 -27.45 23.69
CA MET A 541 -16.24 -26.33 22.85
C MET A 541 -16.14 -24.96 23.53
N SER A 542 -15.82 -24.89 24.83
CA SER A 542 -15.56 -23.62 25.54
C SER A 542 -14.09 -23.17 25.47
N SER A 543 -13.26 -23.85 24.67
CA SER A 543 -11.86 -23.49 24.45
C SER A 543 -11.70 -22.08 23.88
N GLU A 544 -10.62 -21.40 24.26
CA GLU A 544 -10.32 -20.02 23.84
C GLU A 544 -10.32 -19.85 22.31
N LEU A 545 -9.80 -20.83 21.55
CA LEU A 545 -9.87 -20.84 20.09
C LEU A 545 -11.31 -20.78 19.56
N VAL A 546 -12.22 -21.57 20.13
CA VAL A 546 -13.63 -21.61 19.70
C VAL A 546 -14.31 -20.30 20.03
N LEU A 547 -14.12 -19.79 21.25
CA LEU A 547 -14.67 -18.50 21.68
C LEU A 547 -14.16 -17.36 20.79
N ARG A 548 -12.87 -17.35 20.44
CA ARG A 548 -12.30 -16.34 19.54
C ARG A 548 -12.77 -16.49 18.11
N ILE A 549 -13.06 -17.69 17.60
CA ILE A 549 -13.64 -17.87 16.26
C ILE A 549 -15.10 -17.37 16.24
N GLN A 550 -15.86 -17.67 17.29
CA GLN A 550 -17.27 -17.28 17.43
C GLN A 550 -17.47 -15.80 17.77
N GLY A 551 -16.39 -15.04 18.03
CA GLY A 551 -16.47 -13.63 18.42
C GLY A 551 -16.84 -13.40 19.88
N GLU A 552 -16.86 -14.46 20.69
CA GLU A 552 -17.12 -14.41 22.13
C GLU A 552 -15.84 -14.14 22.95
N GLY A 553 -14.66 -14.32 22.34
CA GLY A 553 -13.35 -13.96 22.90
C GLY A 553 -12.73 -12.76 22.18
N TYR A 554 -11.89 -11.98 22.89
CA TYR A 554 -11.21 -10.81 22.32
C TYR A 554 -9.68 -11.02 22.15
N PRO A 555 -9.09 -10.62 21.00
CA PRO A 555 -9.79 -10.27 19.75
C PRO A 555 -10.39 -11.51 19.06
N GLN A 556 -11.40 -11.31 18.19
CA GLN A 556 -11.94 -12.40 17.34
C GLN A 556 -10.85 -12.88 16.37
N MET A 557 -10.67 -14.19 16.19
CA MET A 557 -9.60 -14.78 15.38
C MET A 557 -10.09 -15.99 14.54
N PRO A 558 -9.91 -15.98 13.21
CA PRO A 558 -9.71 -14.76 12.42
C PRO A 558 -10.88 -13.80 12.68
N ALA A 559 -10.70 -12.48 12.56
CA ALA A 559 -11.84 -11.61 12.79
C ALA A 559 -12.94 -11.94 11.76
N GLY A 560 -14.22 -11.69 12.06
CA GLY A 560 -15.32 -12.18 11.22
C GLY A 560 -15.61 -13.69 11.34
N GLY A 561 -14.72 -14.45 11.97
CA GLY A 561 -14.84 -15.90 12.14
C GLY A 561 -14.44 -16.67 10.88
N ILE A 562 -14.71 -17.97 10.89
CA ILE A 562 -14.49 -18.84 9.72
C ILE A 562 -15.83 -19.21 9.10
N ASP A 563 -15.84 -19.60 7.83
CA ASP A 563 -17.08 -20.03 7.17
C ASP A 563 -17.70 -21.26 7.86
N PRO A 564 -19.02 -21.50 7.71
CA PRO A 564 -19.70 -22.58 8.41
C PRO A 564 -19.13 -23.98 8.14
N GLU A 565 -18.54 -24.23 6.97
CA GLU A 565 -17.94 -25.52 6.61
C GLU A 565 -16.61 -25.71 7.34
N SER A 566 -15.73 -24.70 7.31
CA SER A 566 -14.51 -24.68 8.13
C SER A 566 -14.83 -24.75 9.63
N PHE A 567 -15.88 -24.08 10.10
CA PHE A 567 -16.31 -24.15 11.50
C PHE A 567 -16.79 -25.54 11.85
N HIS A 568 -17.62 -26.16 11.02
CA HIS A 568 -18.09 -27.52 11.23
C HIS A 568 -16.94 -28.53 11.27
N ALA A 569 -15.97 -28.42 10.36
CA ALA A 569 -14.78 -29.28 10.36
C ALA A 569 -13.97 -29.12 11.66
N LEU A 570 -13.82 -27.89 12.17
CA LEU A 570 -13.21 -27.62 13.46
C LEU A 570 -14.03 -28.20 14.62
N GLU A 571 -15.36 -28.05 14.62
CA GLU A 571 -16.24 -28.61 15.63
C GLU A 571 -16.13 -30.14 15.69
N GLU A 572 -16.18 -30.81 14.53
CA GLU A 572 -16.03 -32.26 14.44
C GLU A 572 -14.68 -32.70 14.99
N TRP A 573 -13.61 -31.99 14.61
CA TRP A 573 -12.27 -32.26 15.11
C TRP A 573 -12.19 -32.09 16.65
N ILE A 574 -12.75 -31.02 17.21
CA ILE A 574 -12.77 -30.79 18.65
C ILE A 574 -13.63 -31.84 19.35
N ARG A 575 -14.86 -32.09 18.90
CA ARG A 575 -15.78 -33.07 19.52
C ARG A 575 -15.21 -34.48 19.52
N ALA A 576 -14.42 -34.84 18.51
CA ALA A 576 -13.68 -36.10 18.46
C ALA A 576 -12.48 -36.16 19.43
N GLY A 577 -12.26 -35.14 20.24
CA GLY A 577 -11.15 -35.06 21.19
C GLY A 577 -9.86 -34.50 20.58
N ALA A 578 -9.93 -33.73 19.48
CA ALA A 578 -8.79 -33.25 18.71
C ALA A 578 -7.79 -34.39 18.39
N PRO A 579 -8.23 -35.40 17.61
CA PRO A 579 -7.46 -36.60 17.36
C PRO A 579 -6.08 -36.29 16.79
N LYS A 580 -5.08 -37.07 17.22
CA LYS A 580 -3.70 -36.98 16.72
C LYS A 580 -3.61 -37.42 15.25
N PRO A 581 -2.64 -36.90 14.48
CA PRO A 581 -2.37 -37.31 13.10
C PRO A 581 -1.97 -38.77 12.95
#